data_AF-A0A1S3Y604-F1
#
_entry.id   AF-A0A1S3Y604-F1
#
_cell.length_a   1.000
_cell.length_b   1.000
_cell.length_c   1.000
_cell.angle_alpha   90.00
_cell.angle_beta   90.00
_cell.angle_gamma   90.00
#
_symmetry.space_group_name_H-M   'P 1'
#
loop_
_entity.id
_entity.type
_entity.pdbx_description
1 polymer ?
#
loop_
_entity_poly.entity_id
_entity_poly.type
_entity_poly.pdbx_seq_one_letter_code
_entity_poly.pdbx_strand_id
1 'polypeptide(L)'
;MADPPNTKQKHVEELVRLPDSFLCYTPSPEAGPVSPAPALSNGFVTFGSFNNLAKITPKVLQVWAKILCAVPHSRLIVKCKPFCCDSVRQRFLSILEQLGLEPQRVDLLPLILLNHDHMQAYSLMDIR
;
A
#
# COMPACT_ATOMS: atom_id res chain seq x y z
N MET A 1 15.89 -0.93 -11.61
CA MET A 1 15.77 -0.38 -12.98
C MET A 1 14.45 -0.82 -13.57
N ALA A 2 13.65 0.09 -14.13
CA ALA A 2 12.32 -0.24 -14.67
C ALA A 2 12.41 -1.07 -15.96
N ASP A 3 13.33 -0.72 -16.85
CA ASP A 3 13.58 -1.41 -18.11
C ASP A 3 15.06 -1.84 -18.24
N PRO A 4 15.42 -3.04 -17.73
CA PRO A 4 16.73 -3.65 -17.93
C PRO A 4 17.24 -3.59 -19.38
N PRO A 5 18.57 -3.59 -19.62
CA PRO A 5 19.12 -3.47 -20.98
C PRO A 5 18.77 -4.71 -21.83
N ASN A 6 18.53 -5.85 -21.17
CA ASN A 6 18.11 -7.10 -21.78
C ASN A 6 16.58 -7.26 -21.89
N THR A 7 15.78 -6.22 -21.56
CA THR A 7 14.33 -6.26 -21.74
C THR A 7 13.99 -6.36 -23.23
N LYS A 8 13.22 -7.38 -23.61
CA LYS A 8 12.60 -7.45 -24.93
C LYS A 8 11.58 -6.30 -25.05
N GLN A 9 11.88 -5.33 -25.90
CA GLN A 9 11.06 -4.14 -26.09
C GLN A 9 9.64 -4.53 -26.56
N LYS A 10 8.63 -3.99 -25.87
CA LYS A 10 7.20 -4.13 -26.20
C LYS A 10 6.57 -2.82 -26.70
N HIS A 11 7.39 -1.79 -26.84
CA HIS A 11 7.02 -0.44 -27.25
C HIS A 11 7.40 -0.23 -28.72
N VAL A 12 6.58 0.53 -29.44
CA VAL A 12 6.89 0.93 -30.82
C VAL A 12 7.90 2.08 -30.85
N GLU A 13 7.94 2.86 -29.78
CA GLU A 13 8.88 3.94 -29.54
C GLU A 13 10.28 3.41 -29.19
N GLU A 14 11.32 4.19 -29.51
CA GLU A 14 12.69 3.90 -29.10
C GLU A 14 12.89 4.14 -27.60
N LEU A 15 13.38 3.12 -26.88
CA LEU A 15 13.63 3.24 -25.44
C LEU A 15 14.94 4.00 -25.16
N VAL A 16 14.81 5.25 -24.72
CA VAL A 16 15.90 6.02 -24.12
C VAL A 16 16.00 5.68 -22.63
N ARG A 17 17.17 5.18 -22.19
CA ARG A 17 17.42 4.81 -20.80
C ARG A 17 18.28 5.85 -20.12
N LEU A 18 17.70 6.59 -19.18
CA LEU A 18 18.44 7.49 -18.31
C LEU A 18 19.29 6.68 -17.30
N PRO A 19 20.44 7.22 -16.86
CA PRO A 19 21.19 6.63 -15.75
C PRO A 19 20.33 6.62 -14.48
N ASP A 20 20.52 5.59 -13.65
CA ASP A 20 19.85 5.39 -12.36
C ASP A 20 18.31 5.32 -12.39
N SER A 21 17.63 6.48 -12.25
CA SER A 21 16.18 6.60 -12.11
C SER A 21 15.62 7.52 -13.20
N PHE A 22 14.53 7.09 -13.83
CA PHE A 22 13.78 7.93 -14.79
C PHE A 22 12.85 8.95 -14.09
N LEU A 23 12.78 8.92 -12.76
CA LEU A 23 11.99 9.82 -11.93
C LEU A 23 12.90 10.71 -11.09
N CYS A 24 12.71 12.02 -11.19
CA CYS A 24 13.22 13.00 -10.24
C CYS A 24 12.19 13.21 -9.14
N TYR A 25 12.62 13.15 -7.87
CA TYR A 25 11.72 13.30 -6.72
C TYR A 25 12.24 14.38 -5.77
N THR A 26 11.37 15.35 -5.46
CA THR A 26 11.55 16.30 -4.38
C THR A 26 10.54 15.97 -3.28
N PRO A 27 10.98 15.66 -2.05
CA PRO A 27 10.07 15.39 -0.94
C PRO A 27 9.11 16.56 -0.68
N SER A 28 7.86 16.25 -0.32
CA SER A 28 6.91 17.28 0.10
C SER A 28 7.37 17.91 1.43
N PRO A 29 7.32 19.24 1.59
CA PRO A 29 7.57 19.88 2.89
C PRO A 29 6.52 19.48 3.93
N GLU A 30 5.36 18.99 3.51
CA GLU A 30 4.26 18.53 4.37
C GLU A 30 4.45 17.07 4.85
N ALA A 31 5.58 16.43 4.55
CA ALA A 31 5.86 15.05 4.96
C ALA A 31 5.91 14.85 6.49
N GLY A 32 6.17 15.95 7.23
CA GLY A 32 6.37 15.91 8.68
C GLY A 32 7.69 15.23 9.08
N PRO A 33 7.99 15.19 10.38
CA PRO A 33 9.17 14.49 10.90
C PRO A 33 9.01 12.98 10.80
N VAL A 34 10.14 12.27 10.77
CA VAL A 34 10.16 10.80 10.88
C VAL A 34 9.66 10.40 12.27
N SER A 35 8.71 9.47 12.29
CA SER A 35 8.15 8.89 13.52
C SER A 35 8.84 7.57 13.85
N PRO A 36 8.91 7.18 15.14
CA PRO A 36 9.31 5.83 15.53
C PRO A 36 8.37 4.78 14.92
N ALA A 37 8.88 3.56 14.73
CA ALA A 37 8.08 2.45 14.20
C ALA A 37 6.88 2.15 15.13
N PRO A 38 5.62 2.18 14.63
CA PRO A 38 4.43 1.88 15.42
C PRO A 38 4.45 0.54 16.13
N ALA A 39 5.13 -0.46 15.57
CA ALA A 39 5.28 -1.76 16.21
C ALA A 39 5.93 -1.69 17.61
N LEU A 40 6.76 -0.68 17.86
CA LEU A 40 7.40 -0.48 19.17
C LEU A 40 6.42 -0.12 20.28
N SER A 41 5.31 0.56 19.95
CA SER A 41 4.26 0.91 20.91
C SER A 41 3.08 -0.05 20.87
N ASN A 42 2.73 -0.55 19.68
CA ASN A 42 1.50 -1.31 19.48
C ASN A 42 1.67 -2.82 19.72
N GLY A 43 2.90 -3.33 19.72
CA GLY A 43 3.18 -4.75 19.92
C GLY A 43 2.88 -5.64 18.71
N PHE A 44 2.55 -5.04 17.55
CA PHE A 44 2.30 -5.75 16.30
C PHE A 44 2.84 -4.98 15.10
N VAL A 45 3.17 -5.70 14.02
CA VAL A 45 3.59 -5.12 12.75
C VAL A 45 2.39 -4.70 11.92
N THR A 46 2.45 -3.52 11.34
CA THR A 46 1.43 -2.98 10.43
C THR A 46 2.01 -2.85 9.03
N PHE A 47 1.50 -3.66 8.11
CA PHE A 47 1.71 -3.48 6.68
C PHE A 47 0.74 -2.44 6.15
N GLY A 48 1.08 -1.72 5.09
CA GLY A 48 0.05 -0.99 4.39
C GLY A 48 0.35 -0.61 2.94
N SER A 49 -0.70 -0.14 2.28
CA SER A 49 -0.69 0.17 0.85
C SER A 49 -1.63 1.34 0.57
N PHE A 50 -1.05 2.46 0.16
CA PHE A 50 -1.78 3.68 -0.20
C PHE A 50 -1.94 3.77 -1.73
N ASN A 51 -2.44 2.69 -2.33
CA ASN A 51 -2.59 2.56 -3.78
C ASN A 51 -4.05 2.68 -4.23
N ASN A 52 -4.23 3.01 -5.51
CA ASN A 52 -5.55 2.98 -6.13
C ASN A 52 -6.07 1.53 -6.22
N LEU A 53 -7.37 1.33 -6.02
CA LEU A 53 -8.01 0.02 -5.97
C LEU A 53 -7.81 -0.77 -7.27
N ALA A 54 -7.70 -0.07 -8.42
CA ALA A 54 -7.40 -0.67 -9.71
C ALA A 54 -6.05 -1.41 -9.76
N LYS A 55 -5.09 -1.08 -8.87
CA LYS A 55 -3.80 -1.79 -8.75
C LYS A 55 -3.88 -3.02 -7.84
N ILE A 56 -4.95 -3.14 -7.05
CA ILE A 56 -5.12 -4.22 -6.08
C ILE A 56 -5.88 -5.36 -6.77
N THR A 57 -5.13 -6.24 -7.43
CA THR A 57 -5.70 -7.40 -8.14
C THR A 57 -6.01 -8.55 -7.17
N PRO A 58 -6.83 -9.54 -7.58
CA PRO A 58 -7.06 -10.74 -6.77
C PRO A 58 -5.75 -11.46 -6.36
N LYS A 59 -4.73 -11.42 -7.22
CA LYS A 59 -3.41 -12.01 -6.92
C LYS A 59 -2.70 -11.28 -5.78
N VAL A 60 -2.81 -9.96 -5.73
CA VAL A 60 -2.27 -9.14 -4.64
C VAL A 60 -2.96 -9.49 -3.32
N LEU A 61 -4.29 -9.56 -3.32
CA LEU A 61 -5.06 -9.93 -2.12
C LEU A 61 -4.68 -11.32 -1.60
N GLN A 62 -4.48 -12.31 -2.48
CA GLN A 62 -4.00 -13.63 -2.10
C GLN A 62 -2.62 -13.59 -1.44
N VAL A 63 -1.70 -12.76 -1.94
CA VAL A 63 -0.36 -12.62 -1.36
C VAL A 63 -0.43 -11.92 -0.01
N TRP A 64 -1.21 -10.84 0.11
CA TRP A 64 -1.40 -10.15 1.37
C TRP A 64 -2.01 -11.07 2.44
N ALA A 65 -3.07 -11.80 2.12
CA ALA A 65 -3.66 -12.78 3.03
C ALA A 65 -2.61 -13.81 3.49
N LYS A 66 -1.81 -14.39 2.57
CA LYS A 66 -0.73 -15.33 2.93
C LYS A 66 0.29 -14.72 3.89
N ILE A 67 0.71 -13.48 3.65
CA ILE A 67 1.68 -12.78 4.51
C ILE A 67 1.08 -12.58 5.91
N LEU A 68 -0.15 -12.05 6.00
CA LEU A 68 -0.78 -11.78 7.29
C LEU A 68 -1.15 -13.06 8.07
N CYS A 69 -1.45 -14.17 7.37
CA CYS A 69 -1.63 -15.46 8.03
C CYS A 69 -0.30 -16.03 8.55
N ALA A 70 0.82 -15.77 7.86
CA ALA A 70 2.15 -16.21 8.28
C ALA A 70 2.76 -15.34 9.40
N VAL A 71 2.27 -14.12 9.58
CA VAL A 71 2.69 -13.20 10.66
C VAL A 71 1.50 -12.97 11.59
N PRO A 72 1.35 -13.77 12.67
CA PRO A 72 0.26 -13.61 13.61
C PRO A 72 0.21 -12.20 14.20
N HIS A 73 -0.99 -11.74 14.54
CA HIS A 73 -1.27 -10.41 15.12
C HIS A 73 -0.93 -9.20 14.26
N SER A 74 -0.30 -9.35 13.09
CA SER A 74 -0.04 -8.23 12.19
C SER A 74 -1.34 -7.59 11.67
N ARG A 75 -1.29 -6.32 11.28
CA ARG A 75 -2.40 -5.59 10.67
C ARG A 75 -2.08 -5.17 9.25
N LEU A 76 -3.12 -4.87 8.48
CA LEU A 76 -3.03 -4.30 7.13
C LEU A 76 -3.84 -3.00 7.06
N ILE A 77 -3.19 -1.91 6.69
CA ILE A 77 -3.86 -0.65 6.35
C ILE A 77 -3.92 -0.51 4.83
N VAL A 78 -5.12 -0.36 4.26
CA VAL A 78 -5.28 -0.03 2.85
C VAL A 78 -6.00 1.29 2.73
N LYS A 79 -5.33 2.30 2.14
CA LYS A 79 -5.95 3.60 1.88
C LYS A 79 -6.34 3.70 0.42
N CYS A 80 -7.61 3.94 0.17
CA CYS A 80 -8.12 4.17 -1.17
C CYS A 80 -9.38 5.04 -1.16
N LYS A 81 -9.53 5.93 -2.17
CA LYS A 81 -10.70 6.82 -2.28
C LYS A 81 -12.05 6.08 -2.20
N PRO A 82 -12.27 4.93 -2.87
CA PRO A 82 -13.56 4.23 -2.84
C PRO A 82 -13.99 3.68 -1.47
N PHE A 83 -13.10 3.63 -0.46
CA PHE A 83 -13.46 3.17 0.88
C PHE A 83 -14.31 4.16 1.69
N CYS A 84 -14.73 5.29 1.08
CA CYS A 84 -15.84 6.09 1.59
C CYS A 84 -17.21 5.44 1.37
N CYS A 85 -17.30 4.40 0.52
CA CYS A 85 -18.52 3.67 0.23
C CYS A 85 -18.52 2.32 0.97
N ASP A 86 -19.52 2.10 1.82
CA ASP A 86 -19.59 0.90 2.66
C ASP A 86 -19.69 -0.39 1.86
N SER A 87 -20.41 -0.41 0.73
CA SER A 87 -20.51 -1.61 -0.11
C SER A 87 -19.15 -2.03 -0.66
N VAL A 88 -18.27 -1.08 -0.97
CA VAL A 88 -16.89 -1.34 -1.41
C VAL A 88 -16.05 -1.86 -0.25
N ARG A 89 -16.17 -1.27 0.94
CA ARG A 89 -15.48 -1.75 2.15
C ARG A 89 -15.86 -3.19 2.46
N GLN A 90 -17.16 -3.48 2.52
CA GLN A 90 -17.68 -4.82 2.82
C GLN A 90 -17.22 -5.84 1.79
N ARG A 91 -17.34 -5.54 0.50
CA ARG A 91 -16.84 -6.43 -0.56
C ARG A 91 -15.35 -6.72 -0.41
N PHE A 92 -14.54 -5.72 -0.10
CA PHE A 92 -13.09 -5.88 0.07
C PHE A 92 -12.77 -6.79 1.28
N LEU A 93 -13.43 -6.55 2.41
CA LEU A 93 -13.25 -7.35 3.63
C LEU A 93 -13.72 -8.79 3.43
N SER A 94 -14.88 -9.02 2.79
CA SER A 94 -15.38 -10.37 2.51
C SER A 94 -14.43 -11.19 1.63
N ILE A 95 -13.74 -10.55 0.67
CA ILE A 95 -12.74 -11.26 -0.16
C ILE A 95 -11.54 -11.68 0.70
N LEU A 96 -11.07 -10.82 1.61
CA LEU A 96 -9.96 -11.16 2.50
C LEU A 96 -10.35 -12.23 3.53
N GLU A 97 -11.57 -12.17 4.05
CA GLU A 97 -12.13 -13.18 4.94
C GLU A 97 -12.21 -14.55 4.27
N GLN A 98 -12.66 -14.61 3.00
CA GLN A 98 -12.64 -15.84 2.19
C GLN A 98 -11.23 -16.40 1.96
N LEU A 99 -10.20 -15.55 2.04
CA LEU A 99 -8.79 -15.95 1.96
C LEU A 99 -8.19 -16.31 3.34
N GLY A 100 -9.00 -16.32 4.40
CA GLY A 100 -8.61 -16.70 5.75
C GLY A 100 -8.03 -15.56 6.60
N LEU A 101 -8.17 -14.30 6.17
CA LEU A 101 -7.73 -13.14 6.94
C LEU A 101 -8.91 -12.51 7.69
N GLU A 102 -8.83 -12.43 9.03
CA GLU A 102 -9.91 -11.83 9.82
C GLU A 102 -10.09 -10.33 9.49
N PRO A 103 -11.33 -9.86 9.19
CA PRO A 103 -11.59 -8.46 8.86
C PRO A 103 -11.10 -7.46 9.91
N GLN A 104 -11.06 -7.85 11.18
CA GLN A 104 -10.62 -7.00 12.31
C GLN A 104 -9.13 -6.66 12.26
N ARG A 105 -8.34 -7.36 11.43
CA ARG A 105 -6.92 -7.09 11.18
C ARG A 105 -6.69 -6.13 10.02
N VAL A 106 -7.76 -5.62 9.39
CA VAL A 106 -7.70 -4.78 8.19
C VAL A 106 -8.38 -3.45 8.42
N ASP A 107 -7.61 -2.36 8.32
CA ASP A 107 -8.09 -1.01 8.45
C ASP A 107 -8.19 -0.35 7.06
N LEU A 108 -9.42 -0.02 6.65
CA LEU A 108 -9.70 0.61 5.35
C LEU A 108 -9.88 2.12 5.51
N LEU A 109 -8.91 2.89 5.00
CA LEU A 109 -8.92 4.35 5.08
C LEU A 109 -9.46 4.95 3.77
N PRO A 110 -10.46 5.85 3.83
CA PRO A 110 -10.94 6.58 2.66
C PRO A 110 -9.92 7.63 2.21
N LEU A 111 -10.32 8.46 1.24
CA LEU A 111 -9.52 9.62 0.86
C LEU A 111 -9.34 10.56 2.07
N ILE A 112 -8.09 10.94 2.32
CA ILE A 112 -7.74 12.06 3.22
C ILE A 112 -7.46 13.25 2.30
N LEU A 113 -8.18 14.36 2.51
CA LEU A 113 -8.21 15.50 1.61
C LEU A 113 -6.94 16.36 1.68
N LEU A 114 -6.43 16.57 2.89
CA LEU A 114 -5.23 17.37 3.12
C LEU A 114 -3.98 16.50 2.91
N ASN A 115 -3.00 17.05 2.20
CA ASN A 115 -1.78 16.32 1.88
C ASN A 115 -0.91 16.09 3.13
N HIS A 116 -0.81 17.07 4.02
CA HIS A 116 -0.20 16.90 5.36
C HIS A 116 -0.76 15.66 6.08
N ASP A 117 -2.09 15.55 6.20
CA ASP A 117 -2.72 14.44 6.92
C ASP A 117 -2.54 13.10 6.18
N HIS A 118 -2.51 13.13 4.84
CA HIS A 118 -2.15 11.96 4.04
C HIS A 118 -0.73 11.49 4.34
N MET A 119 0.22 12.42 4.41
CA MET A 119 1.62 12.13 4.70
C MET A 119 1.78 11.61 6.12
N GLN A 120 1.09 12.21 7.09
CA GLN A 120 1.09 11.77 8.48
C GLN A 120 0.52 10.36 8.62
N ALA A 121 -0.48 9.96 7.83
CA ALA A 121 -1.03 8.61 7.88
C ALA A 121 0.00 7.50 7.54
N TYR A 122 1.15 7.83 6.93
CA TYR A 122 2.24 6.87 6.76
C TYR A 122 2.89 6.45 8.09
N SER A 123 2.76 7.26 9.15
CA SER A 123 3.23 6.91 10.50
C SER A 123 2.41 5.82 11.16
N LEU A 124 1.36 5.31 10.52
CA LEU A 124 0.56 4.19 11.03
C LEU A 124 1.10 2.82 10.55
N MET A 125 2.08 2.81 9.64
CA MET A 125 2.62 1.60 9.01
C MET A 125 4.10 1.42 9.33
N ASP A 126 4.50 0.18 9.56
CA ASP A 126 5.90 -0.22 9.68
C ASP A 126 6.50 -0.54 8.31
N ILE A 127 5.71 -1.14 7.41
CA ILE A 127 6.13 -1.59 6.08
C ILE A 127 5.14 -1.09 5.03
N ARG A 128 5.65 -0.41 4.00
CA ARG A 128 4.88 0.32 2.97
C ARG A 128 5.16 -0.21 1.56
#